data_AF-A0A536ELF0-F1
#
_entry.id   AF-A0A536ELF0-F1
#
_cell.length_a   1.000
_cell.length_b   1.000
_cell.length_c   1.000
_cell.angle_alpha   90.00
_cell.angle_beta   90.00
_cell.angle_gamma   90.00
#
_symmetry.space_group_name_H-M   'P 1'
#
loop_
_entity.id
_entity.type
_entity.pdbx_description
1 polymer ?
#
loop_
_entity_poly.entity_id
_entity_poly.type
_entity_poly.pdbx_seq_one_letter_code
_entity_poly.pdbx_strand_id
1 'polypeptide(L)' 'MEDDRNTPDEREEPFGGLTEENPSRKQVTREMIAERAYLISQSDPSGSDEENWLRAERELQEEQESK' A
#
# COMPACT_ATOMS: atom_id res chain seq x y z
N MET A 1 -13.03 4.58 -58.61
CA MET A 1 -11.77 4.18 -57.96
C MET A 1 -11.90 4.67 -56.54
N GLU A 2 -12.40 3.79 -55.70
CA GLU A 2 -12.63 4.06 -54.29
C GLU A 2 -11.28 3.99 -53.62
N ASP A 3 -10.83 5.11 -53.06
CA ASP A 3 -9.66 5.18 -52.22
C ASP A 3 -9.89 4.28 -51.00
N ASP A 4 -9.19 3.14 -51.03
CA ASP A 4 -9.12 2.11 -50.00
C ASP A 4 -8.56 2.72 -48.71
N ARG A 5 -9.46 3.31 -47.90
CA ARG A 5 -9.14 3.74 -46.54
C ARG A 5 -9.05 2.49 -45.68
N ASN A 6 -7.88 1.87 -45.74
CA ASN A 6 -7.39 0.95 -44.72
C ASN A 6 -7.61 1.62 -43.35
N THR A 7 -8.63 1.17 -42.65
CA THR A 7 -8.93 1.55 -41.28
C THR A 7 -8.18 0.55 -40.41
N PRO A 8 -7.10 0.92 -39.71
CA PRO A 8 -6.58 0.05 -38.68
C PRO A 8 -7.64 0.00 -37.57
N ASP A 9 -8.35 -1.13 -37.53
CA ASP A 9 -9.08 -1.63 -36.36
C ASP A 9 -8.04 -1.96 -35.27
N GLU A 10 -7.51 -0.94 -34.62
CA GLU A 10 -6.72 -1.08 -33.39
C GLU A 10 -7.58 -0.63 -32.22
N ARG A 11 -8.66 -1.37 -31.98
CA ARG A 11 -9.22 -1.51 -30.64
C ARG A 11 -8.31 -2.43 -29.82
N GLU A 12 -7.09 -2.00 -29.52
CA GLU A 12 -6.35 -2.54 -28.39
C GLU A 12 -5.63 -1.39 -27.71
N GLU A 13 -6.37 -0.71 -26.85
CA GLU A 13 -5.84 0.07 -25.74
C GLU A 13 -4.73 -0.75 -25.03
N PRO A 14 -3.44 -0.37 -25.08
CA PRO A 14 -2.50 -0.84 -24.08
C PRO A 14 -2.61 0.08 -22.87
N PHE A 15 -3.81 0.23 -22.30
CA PHE A 15 -3.91 0.47 -20.86
C PHE A 15 -3.59 -0.86 -20.16
N GLY A 16 -2.38 -1.38 -20.43
CA GLY A 16 -1.73 -2.35 -19.56
C GLY A 16 -1.53 -1.64 -18.23
N GLY A 17 -2.34 -2.02 -17.26
CA GLY A 17 -2.38 -1.47 -15.91
C GLY A 17 -0.97 -1.13 -15.42
N LEU A 18 -0.75 0.11 -15.00
CA LEU A 18 -1.07 0.52 -13.65
C LEU A 18 -0.59 -0.52 -12.63
N THR A 19 0.45 -0.09 -11.93
CA THR A 19 1.05 -0.66 -10.73
C THR A 19 1.82 -1.96 -10.96
N GLU A 20 3.09 -1.78 -11.33
CA GLU A 20 4.16 -2.58 -10.75
C GLU A 20 4.00 -2.50 -9.22
N GLU A 21 3.14 -3.37 -8.68
CA GLU A 21 3.02 -3.61 -7.25
C GLU A 21 4.36 -4.19 -6.84
N ASN A 22 5.28 -3.29 -6.47
CA ASN A 22 6.58 -3.62 -5.95
C ASN A 22 6.36 -4.57 -4.75
N PRO A 23 6.61 -5.89 -4.89
CA PRO A 23 6.31 -6.86 -3.83
C PRO A 23 7.27 -6.71 -2.64
N SER A 24 8.16 -5.71 -2.68
CA SER A 24 9.15 -5.45 -1.63
C SER A 24 8.60 -4.67 -0.44
N ARG A 25 7.43 -4.02 -0.56
CA ARG A 25 6.76 -3.45 0.63
C ARG A 25 6.10 -4.62 1.37
N LYS A 26 6.73 -5.14 2.44
CA LYS A 26 6.02 -6.13 3.27
C LYS A 26 4.76 -5.44 3.79
N GLN A 27 3.62 -6.02 3.49
CA GLN A 27 2.34 -5.45 3.91
C GLN A 27 2.30 -5.44 5.44
N VAL A 28 2.08 -4.26 6.02
CA VAL A 28 1.88 -4.13 7.46
C VAL A 28 0.56 -4.81 7.79
N THR A 29 0.60 -5.92 8.53
CA THR A 29 -0.60 -6.65 8.92
C THR A 29 -1.19 -6.09 10.20
N ARG A 30 -2.50 -6.28 10.36
CA ARG A 30 -3.24 -5.90 11.58
C ARG A 30 -2.61 -6.49 12.86
N GLU A 31 -2.11 -7.71 12.79
CA GLU A 31 -1.46 -8.40 13.92
C GLU A 31 -0.16 -7.71 14.32
N MET A 32 0.64 -7.26 13.35
CA MET A 32 1.86 -6.49 13.61
C MET A 32 1.53 -5.15 14.28
N ILE A 33 0.48 -4.46 13.81
CA ILE A 33 0.01 -3.21 14.40
C ILE A 33 -0.44 -3.45 15.84
N ALA A 34 -1.21 -4.52 16.10
CA ALA A 34 -1.68 -4.87 17.43
C ALA A 34 -0.52 -5.15 18.41
N GLU A 35 0.49 -5.91 17.98
CA GLU A 35 1.69 -6.19 18.77
C GLU A 35 2.45 -4.89 19.08
N ARG A 36 2.67 -4.04 18.07
CA ARG A 36 3.36 -2.77 18.26
C ARG A 36 2.56 -1.82 19.14
N ALA A 37 1.24 -1.75 19.00
CA ALA A 37 0.36 -0.92 19.82
C ALA A 37 0.37 -1.35 21.29
N TYR A 38 0.41 -2.66 21.54
CA TYR A 38 0.57 -3.20 22.89
C TYR A 38 1.92 -2.82 23.50
N LEU A 39 3.01 -2.85 22.75
CA LEU A 39 4.32 -2.41 23.24
C LEU A 39 4.36 -0.91 23.55
N ILE A 40 3.67 -0.09 22.75
CA ILE A 40 3.51 1.34 22.99
C ILE A 40 2.70 1.57 24.27
N SER A 41 1.56 0.89 24.46
CA SER A 41 0.73 1.08 25.65
C SER A 41 1.42 0.68 26.94
N GLN A 42 2.33 -0.32 26.88
CA GLN A 42 3.17 -0.72 28.01
C GLN A 42 4.25 0.33 28.35
N SER A 43 4.70 1.12 27.36
CA SER A 43 5.76 2.12 27.53
C SER A 43 5.21 3.52 27.83
N ASP A 44 4.07 3.86 27.24
CA ASP A 44 3.38 5.14 27.41
C ASP A 44 1.90 4.88 27.76
N PRO A 45 1.57 4.84 29.07
CA PRO A 45 0.21 4.56 29.52
C PRO A 45 -0.73 5.76 29.38
N SER A 46 -0.26 6.89 28.82
CA SER A 46 -1.07 8.10 28.66
C SER A 46 -1.89 8.08 27.38
N GLY A 47 -1.54 7.24 26.41
CA GLY A 47 -2.27 7.08 25.15
C GLY A 47 -3.39 6.06 25.26
N SER A 48 -4.54 6.34 24.64
CA SER A 48 -5.63 5.38 24.47
C SER A 48 -5.20 4.24 23.53
N ASP A 49 -5.86 3.08 23.60
CA ASP A 49 -5.57 1.95 22.71
C ASP A 49 -5.66 2.33 21.22
N GLU A 50 -6.59 3.21 20.84
CA GLU A 50 -6.73 3.73 19.47
C GLU A 50 -5.55 4.63 19.06
N GLU A 51 -5.06 5.49 19.95
CA GLU A 51 -3.90 6.35 19.68
C GLU A 51 -2.63 5.51 19.54
N ASN A 52 -2.48 4.50 20.40
CA ASN A 52 -1.38 3.54 20.34
C ASN A 52 -1.42 2.71 19.06
N TRP A 53 -2.62 2.35 18.58
CA TRP A 53 -2.84 1.67 17.31
C TRP A 53 -2.40 2.50 16.11
N LEU A 54 -2.87 3.76 16.02
CA LEU A 54 -2.52 4.66 14.92
C LEU A 54 -1.02 4.97 14.89
N ARG A 55 -0.40 5.09 16.08
CA ARG A 55 1.05 5.27 16.20
C ARG A 55 1.81 4.03 15.75
N ALA A 56 1.37 2.85 16.16
CA ALA A 56 1.95 1.57 15.76
C ALA A 56 1.89 1.36 14.24
N GLU A 57 0.75 1.66 13.61
CA GLU A 57 0.58 1.57 12.16
C GLU A 57 1.59 2.45 11.43
N ARG A 58 1.73 3.71 11.86
CA ARG A 58 2.69 4.64 11.26
C ARG A 58 4.13 4.17 11.41
N GLU A 59 4.55 3.78 12.61
CA GLU A 59 5.92 3.31 12.86
C GLU A 59 6.26 2.07 11.99
N LEU A 60 5.33 1.12 11.87
CA LEU A 60 5.52 -0.06 11.04
C LEU A 60 5.58 0.31 9.55
N GLN A 61 4.76 1.24 9.09
CA GLN A 61 4.76 1.68 7.70
C GLN A 61 6.06 2.40 7.33
N GLU A 62 6.60 3.25 8.22
CA GLU A 62 7.89 3.91 8.06
C GLU A 62 9.06 2.91 8.05
N GLU A 63 9.01 1.88 8.91
CA GLU A 63 10.02 0.82 8.97
C GLU A 63 10.04 -0.07 7.72
N GLN A 64 8.89 -0.25 7.04
CA GLN A 64 8.84 -0.94 5.75
C GLN A 64 9.37 -0.10 4.58
N GLU A 65 9.26 1.22 4.65
CA GLU A 65 9.73 2.12 3.58
C GLU A 65 11.23 2.42 3.68
N SER A 66 11.83 2.32 4.87
CA SER A 66 13.26 2.57 5.12
C SER A 66 14.18 1.34 4.92
N LYS A 67 13.74 0.30 4.20
CA LYS A 67 14.51 -0.93 3.99
C LYS A 67 14.88 -1.15 2.53
#